data_AF-A0A414WMK5-F1
#
_entry.id   AF-A0A414WMK5-F1
#
_cell.length_a   1.000
_cell.length_b   1.000
_cell.length_c   1.000
_cell.angle_alpha   90.00
_cell.angle_beta   90.00
_cell.angle_gamma   90.00
#
_symmetry.space_group_name_H-M   'P 1'
#
loop_
_entity.id
_entity.type
_entity.pdbx_description
1 polymer ?
#
loop_
_entity_poly.entity_id
_entity_poly.type
_entity_poly.pdbx_seq_one_letter_code
_entity_poly.pdbx_strand_id
1 'polypeptide(L)'
;MLRKEEILERTSNGLAVFKHYLPGNWRIGRNFLNPLYEDSKASCNIYFDRRGGIYKMKDFGNDSYSGDCFFLVGQLKGLDCNRAADFVEILEIIDRDLGLGLASGTPVSVPPATVRRAEPDKPEEKPEKPVKPYQFREQKFPLAELVYWQQYGITPELL
;
A
#
# COMPACT_ATOMS: atom_id res chain seq x y z
N MET A 1 -13.06 19.45 6.05
CA MET A 1 -12.84 18.47 7.14
C MET A 1 -12.67 17.13 6.49
N LEU A 2 -11.60 16.40 6.83
CA LEU A 2 -11.31 15.08 6.29
C LEU A 2 -12.47 14.12 6.57
N ARG A 3 -12.93 13.40 5.55
CA ARG A 3 -13.97 12.38 5.71
C ARG A 3 -13.36 10.99 5.68
N LYS A 4 -13.90 10.10 6.51
CA LYS A 4 -13.53 8.69 6.56
C LYS A 4 -13.61 8.04 5.17
N GLU A 5 -14.66 8.36 4.42
CA GLU A 5 -14.95 7.80 3.10
C GLU A 5 -13.88 8.19 2.07
N GLU A 6 -13.38 9.42 2.12
CA GLU A 6 -12.33 9.91 1.21
C GLU A 6 -11.00 9.19 1.45
N ILE A 7 -10.66 8.97 2.73
CA ILE A 7 -9.48 8.19 3.10
C ILE A 7 -9.62 6.75 2.57
N LEU A 8 -10.77 6.12 2.77
CA LEU A 8 -11.02 4.76 2.28
C LEU A 8 -10.92 4.67 0.76
N GLU A 9 -11.50 5.61 0.02
CA GLU A 9 -11.44 5.64 -1.44
C GLU A 9 -10.00 5.78 -1.95
N ARG A 10 -9.20 6.67 -1.35
CA ARG A 10 -7.80 6.88 -1.73
C ARG A 10 -6.86 5.75 -1.31
N THR A 11 -7.24 4.96 -0.30
CA THR A 11 -6.38 3.89 0.26
C THR A 11 -6.80 2.49 -0.17
N SER A 12 -7.58 2.34 -1.24
CA SER A 12 -8.12 1.05 -1.70
C SER A 12 -8.91 0.32 -0.60
N ASN A 13 -9.86 1.04 0.00
CA ASN A 13 -10.69 0.61 1.13
C ASN A 13 -9.87 0.23 2.39
N GLY A 14 -8.80 0.98 2.68
CA GLY A 14 -7.96 0.79 3.86
C GLY A 14 -6.76 -0.16 3.66
N LEU A 15 -6.66 -0.86 2.53
CA LEU A 15 -5.55 -1.80 2.29
C LEU A 15 -4.18 -1.12 2.26
N ALA A 16 -4.09 0.07 1.66
CA ALA A 16 -2.83 0.80 1.57
C ALA A 16 -2.30 1.20 2.96
N VAL A 17 -3.21 1.49 3.90
CA VAL A 17 -2.87 1.81 5.30
C VAL A 17 -2.22 0.59 5.96
N PHE A 18 -2.83 -0.59 5.86
CA PHE A 18 -2.23 -1.81 6.41
C PHE A 18 -0.84 -2.09 5.82
N LYS A 19 -0.66 -1.93 4.51
CA LYS A 19 0.65 -2.11 3.86
C LYS A 19 1.71 -1.12 4.31
N HIS A 20 1.30 0.10 4.66
CA HIS A 20 2.21 1.13 5.15
C HIS A 20 2.67 0.83 6.59
N TYR A 21 1.74 0.42 7.45
CA TYR A 21 2.01 0.27 8.89
C TYR A 21 2.46 -1.12 9.34
N LEU A 22 2.09 -2.17 8.61
CA LEU A 22 2.48 -3.54 8.95
C LEU A 22 3.62 -4.00 8.03
N PRO A 23 4.86 -4.08 8.54
CA PRO A 23 5.98 -4.56 7.75
C PRO A 23 5.84 -6.05 7.41
N GLY A 24 6.51 -6.46 6.33
CA GLY A 24 6.61 -7.85 5.93
C GLY A 24 5.82 -8.21 4.67
N ASN A 25 6.09 -9.40 4.15
CA ASN A 25 5.51 -9.92 2.90
C ASN A 25 4.24 -10.74 3.17
N TRP A 26 3.31 -10.19 3.94
CA TRP A 26 2.04 -10.85 4.22
C TRP A 26 1.13 -10.85 2.99
N ARG A 27 0.17 -11.79 2.96
CA ARG A 27 -0.78 -11.96 1.85
C ARG A 27 -2.21 -11.88 2.39
N ILE A 28 -3.07 -11.18 1.67
CA ILE A 28 -4.49 -11.05 2.03
C ILE A 28 -5.12 -12.45 2.16
N GLY A 29 -5.88 -12.65 3.22
CA GLY A 29 -6.59 -13.91 3.50
C GLY A 29 -5.69 -15.04 4.01
N ARG A 30 -4.40 -14.80 4.26
CA ARG A 30 -3.49 -15.77 4.87
C ARG A 30 -3.00 -15.25 6.22
N ASN A 31 -2.87 -16.15 7.17
CA ASN A 31 -2.32 -15.82 8.46
C ASN A 31 -0.82 -15.53 8.35
N PHE A 32 -0.35 -14.55 9.11
CA PHE A 32 1.05 -14.15 9.27
C PHE A 32 1.32 -13.82 10.74
N LEU A 33 2.60 -13.71 11.11
CA LEU A 33 2.99 -13.30 12.46
C LEU A 33 2.67 -11.83 12.66
N ASN A 34 1.97 -11.48 13.74
CA ASN A 34 1.69 -10.08 14.01
C ASN A 34 2.99 -9.32 14.35
N PRO A 35 3.40 -8.30 13.57
CA PRO A 35 4.64 -7.58 13.83
C PRO A 35 4.55 -6.61 15.03
N LEU A 36 3.37 -6.45 15.64
CA LEU A 36 3.11 -5.48 16.71
C LEU A 36 3.42 -6.00 18.12
N TYR A 37 3.71 -7.30 18.25
CA TYR A 37 4.18 -7.91 19.48
C TYR A 37 5.03 -9.14 19.15
N GLU A 38 5.59 -9.78 20.17
CA GLU A 38 6.35 -11.02 20.00
C GLU A 38 5.39 -12.20 19.75
N ASP A 39 4.96 -12.33 18.49
CA ASP A 39 4.10 -13.41 18.04
C ASP A 39 4.91 -14.66 17.67
N SER A 40 4.50 -15.82 18.18
CA SER A 40 5.16 -17.11 17.96
C SER A 40 4.43 -17.99 16.94
N LYS A 41 3.18 -17.67 16.60
CA LYS A 41 2.33 -18.47 15.71
C LYS A 41 1.57 -17.55 14.78
N ALA A 42 1.55 -17.84 13.48
CA ALA A 42 0.83 -17.01 12.51
C ALA A 42 -0.65 -16.82 12.88
N SER A 43 -0.96 -15.68 13.49
CA SER A 43 -2.21 -15.40 14.18
C SER A 43 -2.98 -14.26 13.53
N CYS A 44 -2.29 -13.37 12.81
CA CYS A 44 -2.87 -12.18 12.21
C CYS A 44 -3.22 -12.40 10.73
N ASN A 45 -4.36 -11.87 10.28
CA ASN A 45 -4.82 -11.96 8.91
C ASN A 45 -5.48 -10.63 8.50
N ILE A 46 -5.21 -10.19 7.27
CA ILE A 46 -5.92 -9.08 6.65
C ILE A 46 -6.89 -9.63 5.61
N TYR A 47 -8.16 -9.31 5.75
CA TYR A 47 -9.24 -9.80 4.88
C TYR A 47 -10.14 -8.65 4.43
N PHE A 48 -10.81 -8.85 3.29
CA PHE A 48 -11.82 -7.91 2.81
C PHE A 48 -13.18 -8.25 3.42
N ASP A 49 -13.71 -7.37 4.26
CA ASP A 49 -15.05 -7.50 4.81
C ASP A 49 -16.09 -7.06 3.77
N ARG A 50 -16.76 -8.04 3.17
CA ARG A 50 -17.77 -7.80 2.13
C ARG A 50 -18.98 -7.01 2.62
N ARG A 51 -19.30 -7.05 3.92
CA ARG A 51 -20.46 -6.32 4.47
C ARG A 51 -20.16 -4.83 4.59
N GLY A 52 -18.97 -4.49 5.06
CA GLY A 52 -18.52 -3.11 5.22
C GLY A 52 -17.85 -2.51 3.98
N GLY A 53 -17.45 -3.34 3.00
CA GLY A 53 -16.71 -2.90 1.83
C GLY A 53 -15.28 -2.43 2.14
N ILE A 54 -14.72 -2.83 3.29
CA ILE A 54 -13.41 -2.38 3.77
C ILE A 54 -12.50 -3.55 4.15
N TYR A 55 -11.20 -3.33 4.10
CA TYR A 55 -10.24 -4.27 4.66
C TYR A 55 -10.22 -4.18 6.18
N LYS A 56 -10.11 -5.34 6.83
CA LYS A 56 -9.98 -5.48 8.28
C LYS A 56 -8.85 -6.43 8.61
N MET A 57 -8.29 -6.23 9.79
CA MET A 57 -7.33 -7.11 10.41
C MET A 57 -8.04 -7.95 11.48
N LYS A 58 -7.79 -9.25 11.47
CA LYS A 58 -8.18 -10.17 12.55
C LYS A 58 -6.92 -10.80 13.11
N ASP A 59 -6.74 -10.71 14.42
CA ASP A 59 -5.72 -11.44 15.13
C ASP A 59 -6.39 -12.50 16.03
N PHE A 60 -6.03 -13.76 15.82
CA PHE A 60 -6.53 -14.91 16.58
C PHE A 60 -5.71 -15.18 17.87
N GLY A 61 -4.50 -14.65 17.98
CA GLY A 61 -3.62 -14.77 19.14
C GLY A 61 -3.89 -13.67 20.15
N ASN A 62 -4.14 -12.44 19.68
CA ASN A 62 -4.56 -11.34 20.53
C ASN A 62 -5.61 -10.45 19.85
N ASP A 63 -6.86 -10.60 20.27
CA ASP A 63 -7.99 -9.89 19.67
C ASP A 63 -7.95 -8.37 19.88
N SER A 64 -7.14 -7.86 20.82
CA SER A 64 -6.99 -6.41 21.01
C SER A 64 -6.42 -5.70 19.78
N TYR A 65 -5.76 -6.43 18.88
CA TYR A 65 -5.22 -5.91 17.62
C TYR A 65 -6.20 -6.06 16.45
N SER A 66 -7.36 -6.69 16.64
CA SER A 66 -8.36 -6.84 15.58
C SER A 66 -9.11 -5.53 15.33
N GLY A 67 -9.28 -5.14 14.07
CA GLY A 67 -9.97 -3.90 13.74
C GLY A 67 -9.89 -3.50 12.27
N ASP A 68 -10.37 -2.29 11.97
CA ASP A 68 -10.16 -1.66 10.66
C ASP A 68 -8.83 -0.89 10.63
N CYS A 69 -8.53 -0.25 9.50
CA CYS A 69 -7.29 0.49 9.34
C CYS A 69 -7.19 1.70 10.30
N PHE A 70 -8.30 2.32 10.67
CA PHE A 70 -8.31 3.46 11.60
C PHE A 70 -8.00 3.01 13.01
N PHE A 71 -8.57 1.87 13.42
CA PHE A 71 -8.26 1.25 14.70
C PHE A 71 -6.77 0.92 14.82
N LEU A 72 -6.16 0.34 13.78
CA LEU A 72 -4.72 0.08 13.75
C LEU A 72 -3.90 1.35 13.98
N VAL A 73 -4.17 2.41 13.22
CA VAL A 73 -3.43 3.68 13.35
C VAL A 73 -3.67 4.32 14.72
N GLY A 74 -4.92 4.29 15.21
CA GLY A 74 -5.26 4.77 16.55
C GLY A 74 -4.43 4.07 17.61
N GLN A 75 -4.40 2.73 17.57
CA GLN A 75 -3.63 1.94 18.52
C GLN A 75 -2.11 2.23 18.43
N LEU A 76 -1.55 2.35 17.23
CA LEU A 76 -0.13 2.66 17.03
C LEU A 76 0.25 4.06 17.52
N LYS A 77 -0.67 5.00 17.50
CA LYS A 77 -0.45 6.40 17.90
C LYS A 77 -0.95 6.71 19.30
N GLY A 78 -1.53 5.74 20.01
CA GLY A 78 -2.10 5.94 21.35
C GLY A 78 -3.38 6.80 21.36
N LEU A 79 -4.17 6.74 20.28
CA LEU A 79 -5.42 7.47 20.08
C LEU A 79 -6.62 6.54 20.16
N ASP A 80 -7.74 7.04 20.69
CA ASP A 80 -8.98 6.30 20.85
C ASP A 80 -10.00 6.68 19.77
N CYS A 81 -10.36 5.72 18.91
CA CYS A 81 -11.32 5.93 17.83
C CYS A 81 -12.74 6.32 18.31
N ASN A 82 -13.08 6.10 19.59
CA ASN A 82 -14.37 6.52 20.15
C ASN A 82 -14.42 8.01 20.50
N ARG A 83 -13.26 8.68 20.61
CA ARG A 83 -13.17 10.12 20.82
C ARG A 83 -13.12 10.82 19.47
N ALA A 84 -14.07 11.73 19.21
CA ALA A 84 -14.17 12.42 17.93
C ALA A 84 -12.90 13.23 17.57
N ALA A 85 -12.26 13.88 18.57
CA ALA A 85 -11.02 14.63 18.35
C ALA A 85 -9.87 13.71 17.90
N ASP A 86 -9.67 12.60 18.60
CA ASP A 86 -8.70 11.58 18.25
C ASP A 86 -8.96 10.97 16.88
N PHE A 87 -10.23 10.73 16.54
CA PHE A 87 -10.58 10.19 15.23
C PHE A 87 -10.20 11.15 14.10
N VAL A 88 -10.41 12.46 14.27
CA VAL A 88 -9.96 13.46 13.30
C VAL A 88 -8.44 13.46 13.17
N GLU A 89 -7.72 13.39 14.28
CA GLU A 89 -6.25 13.29 14.29
C GLU A 89 -5.77 12.03 13.55
N ILE A 90 -6.45 10.88 13.74
CA ILE A 90 -6.15 9.65 12.99
C ILE A 90 -6.30 9.87 11.48
N LEU A 91 -7.35 10.56 11.02
CA LEU A 91 -7.53 10.86 9.60
C LEU A 91 -6.40 11.75 9.06
N GLU A 92 -5.98 12.76 9.83
CA GLU A 92 -4.89 13.67 9.46
C GLU A 92 -3.53 12.97 9.42
N ILE A 93 -3.27 12.06 10.36
CA ILE A 93 -2.08 11.21 10.38
C ILE A 93 -2.03 10.33 9.12
N ILE A 94 -3.15 9.70 8.75
CA ILE A 94 -3.22 8.87 7.54
C ILE A 94 -3.00 9.72 6.28
N ASP A 95 -3.63 10.89 6.18
CA ASP A 95 -3.44 11.80 5.05
C ASP A 95 -1.97 12.22 4.89
N ARG A 96 -1.31 12.52 5.99
CA ARG A 96 0.10 12.95 6.04
C ARG A 96 1.05 11.80 5.72
N ASP A 97 0.88 10.65 6.36
CA ASP A 97 1.81 9.51 6.27
C ASP A 97 1.72 8.82 4.89
N LEU A 98 0.54 8.81 4.25
CA LEU A 98 0.35 8.29 2.90
C LEU A 98 0.41 9.36 1.80
N GLY A 99 0.54 10.65 2.16
CA GLY A 99 0.61 11.75 1.21
C GLY A 99 -0.64 11.88 0.33
N LEU A 100 -1.84 11.74 0.90
CA LEU A 100 -3.09 11.72 0.12
C LEU A 100 -3.55 13.12 -0.32
N GLY A 101 -3.10 14.17 0.39
CA GLY A 101 -3.33 15.58 0.06
C GLY A 101 -4.76 16.06 0.27
N LEU A 102 -5.55 15.34 1.08
CA LEU A 102 -6.96 15.62 1.32
C LEU A 102 -7.17 16.81 2.27
N ALA A 103 -6.27 17.03 3.24
CA ALA A 103 -6.36 18.18 4.15
C ALA A 103 -6.12 19.52 3.43
N SER A 104 -5.23 19.53 2.43
CA SER A 104 -4.75 20.75 1.78
C SER A 104 -5.61 21.22 0.60
N GLY A 105 -6.65 20.46 0.22
CA GLY A 105 -7.50 20.76 -0.95
C GLY A 105 -6.77 20.67 -2.30
N THR A 106 -5.48 20.32 -2.32
CA THR A 106 -4.70 20.11 -3.53
C THR A 106 -5.01 18.71 -4.07
N PRO A 107 -5.61 18.57 -5.28
CA PRO A 107 -5.79 17.27 -5.87
C PRO A 107 -4.42 16.70 -6.22
N VAL A 108 -3.88 15.83 -5.36
CA VAL A 108 -2.77 14.97 -5.74
C VAL A 108 -3.31 14.06 -6.84
N SER A 109 -2.84 14.30 -8.07
CA SER A 109 -3.13 13.45 -9.22
C SER A 109 -2.45 12.10 -9.00
N VAL A 110 -3.15 11.18 -8.35
CA VAL A 110 -2.72 9.79 -8.29
C VAL A 110 -2.97 9.21 -9.68
N PRO A 111 -1.94 8.77 -10.43
CA PRO A 111 -2.19 8.05 -11.67
C PRO A 111 -3.06 6.83 -11.32
N PRO A 112 -4.12 6.55 -12.09
CA PRO A 112 -5.03 5.47 -11.75
C PRO A 112 -4.23 4.16 -11.67
N ALA A 113 -4.08 3.65 -10.45
CA ALA A 113 -3.63 2.30 -10.24
C ALA A 113 -4.70 1.42 -10.89
N THR A 114 -4.37 0.84 -12.05
CA THR A 114 -5.19 -0.16 -12.72
C THR A 114 -5.24 -1.40 -11.82
N VAL A 115 -6.13 -1.37 -10.83
CA VAL A 115 -6.56 -2.57 -10.12
C VAL A 115 -7.45 -3.32 -11.10
N ARG A 116 -6.81 -4.15 -11.93
CA ARG A 116 -7.52 -5.20 -12.67
C ARG A 116 -8.05 -6.18 -11.64
N ARG A 117 -9.30 -5.98 -11.20
CA ARG A 117 -10.14 -7.04 -10.65
C ARG A 117 -10.26 -8.09 -11.74
N ALA A 118 -9.52 -9.19 -11.58
CA ALA A 118 -9.83 -10.40 -12.31
C ALA A 118 -11.06 -11.03 -11.64
N GLU A 119 -12.22 -10.86 -12.27
CA GLU A 119 -13.27 -11.87 -12.23
C GLU A 119 -13.30 -12.54 -13.62
N PRO A 120 -13.46 -13.88 -13.67
CA PRO A 120 -13.37 -14.62 -14.92
C PRO A 120 -14.74 -14.68 -15.57
N ASP A 121 -14.93 -14.00 -16.69
CA ASP A 121 -15.94 -14.46 -17.63
C ASP A 121 -15.62 -14.08 -19.08
N LYS A 122 -15.68 -15.13 -19.92
CA LYS A 122 -15.80 -15.24 -21.38
C LYS A 122 -15.01 -14.29 -22.30
N PRO A 123 -14.21 -14.82 -23.27
CA PRO A 123 -13.46 -13.99 -24.19
C PRO A 123 -14.38 -13.40 -25.27
N GLU A 124 -14.70 -12.12 -25.18
CA GLU A 124 -15.08 -11.31 -26.33
C GLU A 124 -13.85 -10.54 -26.83
N GLU A 125 -13.43 -10.95 -28.03
CA GLU A 125 -12.31 -10.42 -28.79
C GLU A 125 -12.58 -8.94 -29.15
N LYS A 126 -11.82 -8.02 -28.54
CA LYS A 126 -11.76 -6.63 -28.99
C LYS A 126 -10.48 -6.42 -29.81
N PRO A 127 -10.54 -5.72 -30.95
CA PRO A 127 -9.42 -5.60 -31.86
C PRO A 127 -8.24 -4.88 -31.18
N GLU A 128 -7.09 -5.56 -31.19
CA GLU A 128 -5.84 -5.03 -30.67
C GLU A 128 -5.45 -3.75 -31.45
N LYS A 129 -5.17 -2.67 -30.72
CA LYS A 129 -4.58 -1.47 -31.32
C LYS A 129 -3.16 -1.83 -31.79
N PRO A 130 -2.73 -1.43 -33.00
CA PRO A 130 -1.41 -1.78 -33.51
C PRO A 130 -0.34 -1.25 -32.56
N VAL A 131 0.46 -2.17 -32.01
CA VAL A 131 1.60 -1.87 -31.15
C VAL A 131 2.62 -1.12 -32.00
N LYS A 132 2.94 0.12 -31.61
CA LYS A 132 3.98 0.89 -32.29
C LYS A 132 5.31 0.13 -32.16
N PRO A 133 6.18 0.12 -33.20
CA PRO A 133 7.49 -0.50 -33.11
C PRO A 133 8.26 0.04 -31.90
N TYR A 134 8.75 -0.87 -31.07
CA TYR A 134 9.61 -0.52 -29.95
C TYR A 134 10.88 0.16 -30.48
N GLN A 135 11.18 1.37 -30.00
CA GLN A 135 12.38 2.11 -30.37
C GLN A 135 13.26 2.25 -29.13
N PHE A 136 14.51 1.78 -29.23
CA PHE A 136 15.52 1.98 -28.20
C PHE A 136 16.69 2.81 -28.75
N ARG A 137 17.44 3.44 -27.86
CA ARG A 137 18.73 4.05 -28.15
C ARG A 137 19.72 3.53 -27.11
N GLU A 138 20.85 3.05 -27.59
CA GLU A 138 21.95 2.64 -26.73
C GLU A 138 22.53 3.89 -26.03
N GLN A 139 22.59 3.84 -24.71
CA GLN A 139 23.17 4.89 -23.88
C GLN A 139 24.56 4.46 -23.45
N LYS A 140 25.57 5.30 -23.70
CA LYS A 140 26.94 5.05 -23.24
C LYS A 140 27.04 5.31 -21.73
N PHE A 141 27.88 4.54 -21.06
CA PHE A 141 28.17 4.76 -19.64
C PHE A 141 28.78 6.16 -19.41
N PRO A 142 28.22 6.96 -18.50
CA PRO A 142 28.82 8.22 -18.10
C PRO A 142 30.13 7.98 -17.35
N LEU A 143 31.03 8.97 -17.35
CA LEU A 143 32.35 8.86 -16.70
C LEU A 143 32.25 8.47 -15.22
N ALA A 144 31.22 8.96 -14.52
CA ALA A 144 30.99 8.63 -13.11
C ALA A 144 30.74 7.13 -12.90
N GLU A 145 29.99 6.49 -13.78
CA GLU A 145 29.73 5.05 -13.71
C GLU A 145 30.98 4.25 -14.06
N LEU A 146 31.73 4.68 -15.08
CA LEU A 146 33.00 4.03 -15.45
C LEU A 146 34.00 4.03 -14.27
N VAL A 147 34.14 5.17 -13.57
CA VAL A 147 35.00 5.29 -12.38
C VAL A 147 34.47 4.44 -11.23
N TYR A 148 33.15 4.43 -11.02
CA TYR A 148 32.51 3.59 -10.01
C TYR A 148 32.77 2.10 -10.25
N TRP A 149 32.70 1.62 -11.49
CA TRP A 149 32.94 0.21 -11.80
C TRP A 149 34.43 -0.15 -11.75
N GLN A 150 35.30 0.78 -12.14
CA GLN A 150 36.75 0.61 -12.06
C GLN A 150 37.23 0.33 -10.63
N GLN A 151 36.57 0.87 -9.60
CA GLN A 151 36.95 0.61 -8.20
C GLN A 151 36.77 -0.88 -7.80
N TYR A 152 35.95 -1.63 -8.54
CA TYR A 152 35.74 -3.06 -8.36
C TYR A 152 36.52 -3.92 -9.38
N GLY A 153 37.44 -3.31 -10.14
CA GLY A 153 38.22 -3.99 -11.17
C GLY A 153 37.44 -4.30 -12.46
N ILE A 154 36.26 -3.70 -12.64
CA ILE A 154 35.43 -3.86 -13.85
C ILE A 154 35.85 -2.79 -14.86
N THR A 155 36.29 -3.23 -16.04
CA THR A 155 36.77 -2.36 -17.12
C THR A 155 35.67 -2.15 -18.18
N PRO A 156 35.79 -1.12 -19.04
CA PRO A 156 34.78 -0.83 -20.07
C PRO A 156 34.52 -1.98 -21.05
N GLU A 157 35.44 -2.94 -21.18
CA GLU A 157 35.26 -4.14 -22.02
C GLU A 157 34.26 -5.15 -21.42
N LEU A 158 33.94 -5.01 -20.13
CA LEU A 158 33.00 -5.85 -19.39
C LEU A 158 31.63 -5.18 -19.14
N LEU A 159 31.44 -3.94 -19.62
CA LEU A 159 30.25 -3.11 -19.43
C LEU A 159 29.47 -2.96 -20.74
#